data_AF-A0A8J9XDA3-F1
#
_entry.id   AF-A0A8J9XDA3-F1
#
_cell.length_a   1.000
_cell.length_b   1.000
_cell.length_c   1.000
_cell.angle_alpha   90.00
_cell.angle_beta   90.00
_cell.angle_gamma   90.00
#
_symmetry.space_group_name_H-M   'P 1'
#
loop_
_entity.id
_entity.type
_entity.pdbx_description
1 polymer ?
#
loop_
_entity_poly.entity_id
_entity_poly.type
_entity_poly.pdbx_seq_one_letter_code
_entity_poly.pdbx_strand_id
1 'polypeptide(L)'
;MTETNVPTIPFPLIDLVPKKETNVRRFLEAYPEYDGRNVIVGILDTGVDPGAHGLGTLPDGTTPKLLNVVDCTGSGDVDVSTQVELQRHVNADADDGSDGNVH
;
A
#
# COMPACT_ATOMS: atom_id res chain seq x y z
N MET A 1 -46.11 -16.15 10.53
CA MET A 1 -45.07 -15.37 11.20
C MET A 1 -44.65 -14.30 10.21
N THR A 2 -45.04 -13.05 10.44
CA THR A 2 -44.73 -11.92 9.55
C THR A 2 -43.28 -11.52 9.75
N GLU A 3 -42.46 -11.60 8.69
CA GLU A 3 -41.11 -11.04 8.68
C GLU A 3 -41.18 -9.54 9.00
N THR A 4 -40.59 -9.15 10.11
CA THR A 4 -40.38 -7.74 10.44
C THR A 4 -39.25 -7.22 9.57
N ASN A 5 -39.58 -6.42 8.57
CA ASN A 5 -38.63 -5.70 7.73
C ASN A 5 -37.94 -4.61 8.58
N VAL A 6 -36.84 -4.97 9.25
CA VAL A 6 -36.00 -4.01 9.97
C VAL A 6 -35.30 -3.15 8.92
N PRO A 7 -35.53 -1.82 8.89
CA PRO A 7 -34.82 -0.95 7.98
C PRO A 7 -33.33 -1.03 8.31
N THR A 8 -32.53 -1.54 7.38
CA THR A 8 -31.07 -1.49 7.46
C THR A 8 -30.64 -0.05 7.20
N ILE A 9 -30.55 0.75 8.26
CA ILE A 9 -29.91 2.06 8.14
C ILE A 9 -28.43 1.79 7.85
N PRO A 10 -27.90 2.20 6.67
CA PRO A 10 -26.51 1.97 6.35
C PRO A 10 -25.62 2.69 7.37
N PHE A 11 -24.51 2.05 7.74
CA PHE A 11 -23.55 2.59 8.70
C PHE A 11 -23.16 4.03 8.31
N PRO A 12 -23.18 5.01 9.24
CA PRO A 12 -22.96 6.42 8.92
C PRO A 12 -21.46 6.72 8.77
N LEU A 13 -20.87 6.23 7.68
CA LEU A 13 -19.44 6.39 7.35
C LEU A 13 -19.01 7.87 7.33
N ILE A 14 -19.95 8.76 7.00
CA ILE A 14 -19.73 10.21 6.91
C ILE A 14 -19.55 10.87 8.29
N ASP A 15 -20.08 10.26 9.36
CA ASP A 15 -20.04 10.81 10.72
C ASP A 15 -18.86 10.24 11.54
N LEU A 16 -18.07 9.30 10.98
CA LEU A 16 -16.87 8.76 11.63
C LEU A 16 -15.74 9.80 11.73
N VAL A 17 -15.71 10.74 10.80
CA VAL A 17 -14.80 11.90 10.81
C VAL A 17 -15.68 13.14 10.84
N PRO A 18 -15.49 14.10 11.75
CA PRO A 18 -16.40 15.22 11.98
C PRO A 18 -16.32 16.29 10.87
N LYS A 19 -16.57 15.90 9.61
CA LYS A 19 -16.44 16.75 8.41
C LYS A 19 -17.51 17.82 8.33
N LYS A 20 -18.68 17.58 8.93
CA LYS A 20 -19.80 18.53 9.00
C LYS A 20 -19.54 19.57 10.08
N GLU A 21 -19.16 19.11 11.26
CA GLU A 21 -18.93 19.90 12.47
C GLU A 21 -17.72 20.83 12.31
N THR A 22 -16.70 20.37 11.59
CA THR A 22 -15.51 21.18 11.24
C THR A 22 -15.74 22.15 10.07
N ASN A 23 -16.93 22.18 9.47
CA ASN A 23 -17.28 22.99 8.29
C ASN A 23 -16.39 22.76 7.04
N VAL A 24 -15.58 21.70 7.01
CA VAL A 24 -14.73 21.35 5.85
C VAL A 24 -15.56 21.22 4.58
N ARG A 25 -16.78 20.68 4.69
CA ARG A 25 -17.70 20.57 3.56
C ARG A 25 -18.02 21.93 2.93
N ARG A 26 -18.41 22.90 3.76
CA ARG A 26 -18.76 24.26 3.31
C ARG A 26 -17.54 25.00 2.74
N PHE A 27 -16.37 24.78 3.33
CA PHE A 27 -15.11 25.36 2.84
C PHE A 27 -14.79 24.87 1.42
N LEU A 28 -14.86 23.55 1.17
CA LEU A 28 -14.61 22.99 -0.15
C LEU A 28 -15.68 23.37 -1.19
N GLU A 29 -16.94 23.58 -0.78
CA GLU A 29 -17.98 24.11 -1.67
C GLU A 29 -17.68 25.54 -2.13
N ALA A 30 -17.12 26.37 -1.25
CA ALA A 30 -16.72 27.74 -1.58
C ALA A 30 -15.40 27.81 -2.37
N TYR A 31 -14.50 26.84 -2.14
CA TYR A 31 -13.16 26.78 -2.75
C TYR A 31 -12.88 25.37 -3.30
N PRO A 32 -13.48 24.99 -4.45
CA PRO A 32 -13.42 23.60 -4.94
C PRO A 32 -12.00 23.09 -5.24
N GLU A 33 -11.09 24.00 -5.57
CA GLU A 33 -9.71 23.68 -5.92
C GLU A 33 -8.78 23.51 -4.69
N TYR A 34 -9.30 23.73 -3.48
CA TYR A 34 -8.54 23.71 -2.22
C TYR A 34 -8.66 22.34 -1.55
N ASP A 35 -8.58 21.28 -2.35
CA ASP A 35 -8.79 19.88 -1.95
C ASP A 35 -7.49 19.15 -1.54
N GLY A 36 -6.38 19.90 -1.43
CA GLY A 36 -5.08 19.38 -1.01
C GLY A 36 -4.19 18.90 -2.16
N ARG A 37 -4.60 19.02 -3.43
CA ARG A 37 -3.71 18.77 -4.57
C ARG A 37 -2.44 19.64 -4.48
N ASN A 38 -1.30 19.09 -4.90
CA ASN A 38 0.03 19.71 -4.83
C ASN A 38 0.55 19.98 -3.40
N VAL A 39 -0.06 19.40 -2.36
CA VAL A 39 0.43 19.47 -0.98
C VAL A 39 0.91 18.09 -0.56
N ILE A 40 2.09 18.03 0.06
CA ILE A 40 2.63 16.81 0.68
C ILE A 40 2.43 16.91 2.19
N VAL A 41 1.84 15.88 2.78
CA VAL A 41 1.63 15.78 4.23
C VAL A 41 2.50 14.66 4.78
N GLY A 42 3.34 14.98 5.77
CA GLY A 42 4.07 13.98 6.55
C GLY A 42 3.27 13.57 7.78
N ILE A 43 3.19 12.27 8.04
CA ILE A 43 2.50 11.70 9.21
C ILE A 43 3.54 11.01 10.09
N LEU A 44 3.70 11.49 11.32
CA LEU A 44 4.52 10.85 12.34
C LEU A 44 3.58 10.20 13.34
N ASP A 45 3.43 8.89 13.22
CA ASP A 45 2.50 8.06 14.01
C ASP A 45 3.10 6.65 14.17
N THR A 46 2.38 5.70 14.74
CA THR A 46 2.84 4.31 14.93
C THR A 46 2.89 3.49 13.63
N GLY A 47 2.36 4.01 12.53
CA GLY A 47 2.31 3.35 11.23
C GLY A 47 1.03 3.66 10.46
N VAL A 48 0.90 3.08 9.27
CA VAL A 48 -0.28 3.21 8.40
C VAL A 48 -0.47 1.89 7.64
N ASP A 49 -1.72 1.50 7.36
CA ASP A 49 -2.03 0.44 6.41
C ASP A 49 -2.13 1.02 4.98
N PRO A 50 -1.17 0.75 4.08
CA PRO A 50 -1.21 1.25 2.70
C PRO A 50 -2.37 0.68 1.88
N GLY A 51 -2.95 -0.46 2.28
CA GLY A 51 -4.06 -1.11 1.61
C GLY A 51 -5.43 -0.56 2.01
N ALA A 52 -5.48 0.38 2.96
CA ALA A 52 -6.74 0.92 3.46
C ALA A 52 -7.53 1.65 2.35
N HIS A 53 -8.84 1.37 2.31
CA HIS A 53 -9.73 2.01 1.35
C HIS A 53 -9.77 3.54 1.57
N GLY A 54 -9.47 4.32 0.52
CA GLY A 54 -9.32 5.77 0.59
C GLY A 54 -7.87 6.29 0.68
N LEU A 55 -6.89 5.37 0.73
CA LEU A 55 -5.45 5.66 0.61
C LEU A 55 -4.83 5.21 -0.72
N GLY A 56 -5.62 4.67 -1.65
CA GLY A 56 -5.13 4.19 -2.96
C GLY A 56 -4.65 5.33 -3.86
N THR A 57 -5.58 6.14 -4.37
CA THR A 57 -5.28 7.17 -5.38
C THR A 57 -5.70 8.58 -4.95
N LEU A 58 -5.07 9.58 -5.58
CA LEU A 58 -5.47 10.97 -5.56
C LEU A 58 -6.79 11.17 -6.34
N PRO A 59 -7.42 12.36 -6.30
CA PRO A 59 -8.67 12.63 -7.01
C PRO A 59 -8.64 12.38 -8.53
N ASP A 60 -7.47 12.34 -9.16
CA ASP A 60 -7.30 11.98 -10.58
C ASP A 60 -7.53 10.49 -10.88
N GLY A 61 -7.71 9.67 -9.84
CA GLY A 61 -8.02 8.25 -9.93
C GLY A 61 -6.84 7.37 -10.38
N THR A 62 -5.67 7.92 -10.65
CA THR A 62 -4.53 7.19 -11.22
C THR A 62 -3.23 7.37 -10.44
N THR A 63 -3.01 8.55 -9.87
CA THR A 63 -1.80 8.84 -9.10
C THR A 63 -1.91 8.26 -7.70
N PRO A 64 -0.93 7.48 -7.21
CA PRO A 64 -0.94 6.96 -5.84
C PRO A 64 -0.95 8.08 -4.79
N LYS A 65 -1.72 7.89 -3.72
CA LYS A 65 -1.82 8.88 -2.64
C LYS A 65 -0.66 8.80 -1.63
N LEU A 66 -0.05 7.63 -1.47
CA LEU A 66 1.13 7.44 -0.63
C LEU A 66 2.39 7.66 -1.46
N LEU A 67 3.26 8.55 -0.97
CA LEU A 67 4.59 8.75 -1.55
C LEU A 67 5.62 7.81 -0.94
N ASN A 68 5.61 7.65 0.39
CA ASN A 68 6.55 6.80 1.11
C ASN A 68 5.96 6.34 2.45
N VAL A 69 6.45 5.21 2.96
CA VAL A 69 6.19 4.69 4.30
C VAL A 69 7.54 4.29 4.89
N VAL A 70 7.93 4.94 5.98
CA VAL A 70 9.25 4.74 6.61
C VAL A 70 9.04 4.31 8.05
N ASP A 71 9.57 3.14 8.41
CA ASP A 71 9.75 2.76 9.81
C ASP A 71 10.93 3.52 10.39
N CYS A 72 10.66 4.46 11.31
CA CYS A 72 11.70 5.24 11.98
C CYS A 72 12.12 4.63 13.33
N THR A 73 11.57 3.47 13.70
CA THR A 73 11.87 2.79 14.97
C THR A 73 13.07 1.85 14.88
N GLY A 74 13.42 1.41 13.68
CA GLY A 74 14.45 0.39 13.43
C GLY A 74 13.96 -1.04 13.72
N SER A 75 12.67 -1.23 14.00
CA SER A 75 12.12 -2.55 14.36
C SER A 75 12.19 -3.57 13.22
N GLY A 76 12.21 -3.09 11.97
CA GLY A 76 12.34 -3.91 10.77
C GLY A 76 13.76 -4.02 10.21
N ASP A 77 14.78 -3.53 10.91
CA ASP A 77 16.16 -3.53 10.41
C ASP A 77 16.72 -4.95 10.31
N VAL A 78 17.29 -5.29 9.16
CA VAL A 78 17.95 -6.58 8.91
C VAL A 78 19.36 -6.33 8.38
N ASP A 79 20.36 -6.92 9.05
CA ASP A 79 21.75 -6.85 8.60
C ASP A 79 21.95 -7.75 7.37
N VAL A 80 22.14 -7.10 6.21
CA VAL A 80 22.43 -7.74 4.91
C VAL A 80 23.88 -7.52 4.47
N SER A 81 24.80 -7.30 5.43
CA SER A 81 26.22 -7.06 5.15
C SER A 81 26.98 -8.27 4.61
N THR A 82 26.46 -9.48 4.81
CA THR A 82 27.10 -10.71 4.32
C THR A 82 26.91 -10.83 2.81
N GLN A 83 28.02 -10.88 2.07
CA GLN A 83 28.04 -11.04 0.61
C GLN A 83 28.42 -12.47 0.24
N VAL A 84 27.70 -13.05 -0.72
CA VAL A 84 27.94 -14.41 -1.21
C VAL A 84 27.83 -14.44 -2.73
N GLU A 85 28.62 -15.30 -3.38
CA GLU A 85 28.49 -15.57 -4.81
C GLU A 85 27.47 -16.70 -5.05
N LEU A 86 26.60 -16.52 -6.05
CA LEU A 86 25.65 -17.54 -6.46
C LEU A 86 26.38 -18.78 -6.99
N GLN A 87 26.32 -19.89 -6.25
CA GLN A 87 26.77 -21.18 -6.76
C GLN A 87 25.67 -21.82 -7.60
N ARG A 88 25.89 -21.88 -8.91
CA ARG A 88 25.01 -22.63 -9.81
C ARG A 88 25.23 -24.13 -9.58
N HIS A 89 24.19 -24.84 -9.18
CA HIS A 89 24.21 -26.29 -9.12
C HIS A 89 24.35 -26.84 -10.55
N VAL A 90 25.43 -27.57 -10.83
CA VAL A 90 25.57 -28.36 -12.06
C VAL A 90 25.21 -29.79 -11.70
N ASN A 91 24.12 -30.31 -12.25
CA ASN A 91 23.79 -31.73 -12.13
C ASN A 91 24.83 -32.51 -12.95
N ALA A 92 25.64 -33.33 -12.28
CA ALA A 92 26.64 -34.19 -12.90
C ALA A 92 25.99 -35.46 -13.48
N ASP A 93 24.92 -35.32 -14.29
CA ASP A 93 24.21 -36.46 -14.90
C ASP A 93 23.72 -36.13 -16.32
N ALA A 94 24.57 -35.47 -17.11
CA ALA A 94 24.52 -35.60 -18.57
C ALA A 94 25.81 -36.32 -18.99
N ASP A 95 25.81 -37.64 -18.79
CA ASP A 95 26.64 -38.55 -19.58
C ASP A 95 26.07 -38.52 -21.01
N ASP A 96 26.52 -37.57 -21.82
CA ASP A 96 26.37 -37.62 -23.27
C ASP A 96 27.57 -38.36 -23.86
N GLY A 97 27.60 -39.67 -23.60
CA GLY A 97 28.57 -40.55 -24.23
C GLY A 97 28.55 -40.39 -25.75
N SER A 98 29.59 -39.77 -26.29
CA SER A 98 30.45 -40.28 -27.37
C SER A 98 31.47 -39.21 -27.77
N ASP A 99 32.75 -39.57 -27.85
CA ASP A 99 33.51 -39.57 -29.12
C ASP A 99 34.99 -39.88 -28.85
N GLY A 100 35.50 -40.82 -29.64
CA GLY A 100 36.70 -41.57 -29.35
C GLY A 100 38.02 -40.83 -29.54
N ASN A 101 39.05 -41.38 -28.90
CA ASN A 101 40.39 -41.34 -29.43
C ASN A 101 41.11 -42.65 -29.08
N VAL A 102 41.04 -43.60 -30.02
CA VAL A 102 41.98 -44.73 -30.11
C VAL A 102 42.90 -44.38 -31.27
N HIS A 103 44.20 -44.40 -30.98
CA HIS A 103 45.38 -44.33 -31.87
C HIS A 103 45.17 -43.96 -33.35
#